data_AF-A0A3A5SX67-F1
#
_entry.id   AF-A0A3A5SX67-F1
#
_cell.length_a   1.000
_cell.length_b   1.000
_cell.length_c   1.000
_cell.angle_alpha   90.00
_cell.angle_beta   90.00
_cell.angle_gamma   90.00
#
_symmetry.space_group_name_H-M   'P 1'
#
loop_
_entity.id
_entity.type
_entity.pdbx_description
1 polymer ?
#
loop_
_entity_poly.entity_id
_entity_poly.type
_entity_poly.pdbx_seq_one_letter_code
_entity_poly.pdbx_strand_id
1 'polypeptide(L)'
;LSCLEVTNTRDLYQAVLEMFHKYDAAKHIHLMQSLGNTSMTEHQFCQLLGRMRLYQSLPQGYQKDIPKMLLTDTQVNNVAKAYINDENFGSLGNDLSMWKFYNLLTGANKSSYIDSFLDRAYNATELATGICSALHGDDKYQWFLS
;
A
#
# COMPACT_ATOMS: atom_id res chain seq x y z
N LEU A 1 -14.07 -5.18 -2.41
CA LEU A 1 -14.79 -6.34 -1.85
C LEU A 1 -16.20 -5.87 -1.52
N SER A 2 -17.24 -6.50 -2.08
CA SER A 2 -18.62 -6.29 -1.62
C SER A 2 -18.70 -6.73 -0.16
N CYS A 3 -19.32 -5.94 0.72
CA CYS A 3 -19.53 -6.33 2.11
C CYS A 3 -20.25 -7.69 2.16
N LEU A 4 -19.71 -8.62 2.95
CA LEU A 4 -20.27 -9.95 3.10
C LEU A 4 -21.48 -9.87 4.03
N GLU A 5 -22.67 -9.84 3.45
CA GLU A 5 -23.94 -9.80 4.19
C GLU A 5 -24.55 -11.20 4.23
N VAL A 6 -24.75 -11.73 5.43
CA VAL A 6 -25.24 -13.10 5.66
C VAL A 6 -26.27 -13.10 6.78
N THR A 7 -27.30 -13.95 6.66
CA THR A 7 -28.45 -13.96 7.59
C THR A 7 -28.33 -15.03 8.69
N ASN A 8 -27.41 -15.98 8.54
CA ASN A 8 -27.18 -17.06 9.50
C ASN A 8 -25.73 -17.58 9.43
N THR A 9 -25.35 -18.41 10.42
CA THR A 9 -23.98 -18.92 10.57
C THR A 9 -23.56 -19.89 9.45
N ARG A 10 -24.51 -20.59 8.82
CA ARG A 10 -24.22 -21.50 7.69
C ARG A 10 -23.87 -20.70 6.43
N ASP A 11 -24.60 -19.62 6.17
CA ASP A 11 -24.32 -18.72 5.06
C ASP A 11 -22.96 -18.05 5.24
N LEU A 12 -22.63 -17.61 6.47
CA LEU A 12 -21.31 -17.09 6.81
C LEU A 12 -20.20 -18.10 6.50
N TYR A 13 -20.37 -19.35 6.96
CA TYR A 13 -19.38 -20.40 6.74
C TYR A 13 -19.16 -20.66 5.24
N GLN A 14 -20.24 -20.77 4.47
CA GLN A 14 -20.15 -20.98 3.03
C GLN A 14 -19.46 -19.82 2.31
N ALA A 15 -19.82 -18.58 2.65
CA ALA A 15 -19.26 -17.40 2.03
C ALA A 15 -17.76 -17.23 2.35
N VAL A 16 -17.33 -17.59 3.57
CA VAL A 16 -15.92 -17.63 3.96
C VAL A 16 -15.15 -18.72 3.20
N LEU A 17 -15.72 -19.92 3.03
CA LEU A 17 -15.09 -20.97 2.21
C LEU A 17 -14.93 -20.54 0.76
N GLU A 18 -15.95 -19.92 0.18
CA GLU A 18 -15.87 -19.37 -1.18
C GLU A 18 -14.82 -18.28 -1.31
N MET A 19 -14.69 -17.41 -0.30
CA MET A 19 -13.63 -16.41 -0.26
C MET A 19 -12.24 -17.06 -0.27
N PHE A 20 -12.02 -18.10 0.54
CA PHE A 20 -10.76 -18.83 0.54
C PHE A 20 -10.49 -19.55 -0.78
N HIS A 21 -11.51 -20.16 -1.40
CA HIS A 21 -11.36 -20.81 -2.70
C HIS A 21 -11.09 -19.83 -3.85
N LYS A 22 -11.56 -18.58 -3.73
CA LYS A 22 -11.28 -17.51 -4.70
C LYS A 22 -9.88 -16.91 -4.56
N TYR A 23 -9.12 -17.27 -3.51
CA TYR A 23 -7.76 -16.79 -3.37
C TYR A 23 -6.84 -17.41 -4.43
N ASP A 24 -6.36 -16.57 -5.35
CA ASP A 24 -5.43 -16.96 -6.41
C ASP A 24 -3.99 -16.71 -5.97
N ALA A 25 -3.33 -17.77 -5.49
CA ALA A 25 -1.94 -17.71 -5.06
C ALA A 25 -0.97 -17.38 -6.20
N ALA A 26 -1.25 -17.84 -7.43
CA ALA A 26 -0.38 -17.59 -8.58
C ALA A 26 -0.39 -16.11 -8.96
N LYS A 27 -1.58 -15.49 -8.97
CA LYS A 27 -1.72 -14.03 -9.18
C LYS A 27 -0.99 -13.24 -8.11
N HIS A 28 -1.05 -13.67 -6.85
CA HIS A 28 -0.34 -12.98 -5.77
C HIS A 28 1.19 -13.12 -5.91
N ILE A 29 1.70 -14.31 -6.21
CA ILE A 29 3.14 -14.51 -6.46
C ILE A 29 3.61 -13.65 -7.64
N HIS A 30 2.84 -13.58 -8.73
CA HIS A 30 3.17 -12.74 -9.87
C HIS A 30 3.23 -11.26 -9.49
N LEU A 31 2.30 -10.78 -8.65
CA LEU A 31 2.36 -9.44 -8.10
C LEU A 31 3.66 -9.22 -7.31
N MET A 32 4.02 -10.12 -6.39
CA MET A 32 5.26 -10.02 -5.60
C MET A 32 6.50 -9.94 -6.51
N GLN A 33 6.54 -10.75 -7.57
CA GLN A 33 7.63 -10.73 -8.56
C GLN A 33 7.69 -9.39 -9.31
N SER A 34 6.55 -8.84 -9.75
CA SER A 34 6.51 -7.55 -10.45
C SER A 34 7.04 -6.40 -9.60
N LEU A 35 6.73 -6.40 -8.30
CA LEU A 35 7.26 -5.43 -7.34
C LEU A 35 8.76 -5.65 -7.08
N GLY A 36 9.24 -6.88 -7.16
CA GLY A 36 10.67 -7.19 -7.01
C GLY A 36 11.53 -6.68 -8.18
N ASN A 37 10.96 -6.62 -9.38
CA ASN A 37 11.68 -6.24 -10.62
C ASN A 37 11.73 -4.73 -10.86
N THR A 38 11.13 -3.93 -9.98
CA THR A 38 11.03 -2.47 -10.12
C THR A 38 11.64 -1.82 -8.88
N SER A 39 12.37 -0.73 -9.08
CA SER A 39 12.92 0.08 -7.99
C SER A 39 12.65 1.55 -8.22
N MET A 40 12.56 2.31 -7.13
CA MET A 40 12.59 3.77 -7.13
C MET A 40 13.91 4.26 -6.54
N THR A 41 14.38 5.40 -7.03
CA THR A 41 15.57 6.06 -6.46
C THR A 41 15.26 6.66 -5.08
N GLU A 42 16.30 6.92 -4.29
CA GLU A 42 16.15 7.63 -3.01
C GLU A 42 15.45 8.99 -3.20
N HIS A 43 15.75 9.71 -4.29
CA HIS A 43 15.07 10.96 -4.60
C HIS A 43 13.56 10.77 -4.82
N GLN A 44 13.18 9.77 -5.62
CA GLN A 44 11.77 9.44 -5.84
C GLN A 44 11.07 9.01 -4.55
N PHE A 45 11.74 8.24 -3.69
CA PHE A 45 11.21 7.86 -2.38
C PHE A 45 11.00 9.07 -1.46
N CYS A 46 11.98 9.98 -1.37
CA CYS A 46 11.86 11.19 -0.58
C CYS A 46 10.73 12.10 -1.09
N GLN A 47 10.60 12.24 -2.41
CA GLN A 47 9.51 12.98 -3.05
C GLN A 47 8.15 12.37 -2.68
N LEU A 48 8.02 11.05 -2.85
CA LEU A 48 6.84 10.26 -2.49
C LEU A 48 6.47 10.46 -1.02
N LEU A 49 7.42 10.30 -0.11
CA LEU A 49 7.21 10.46 1.32
C LEU A 49 6.73 11.89 1.66
N GLY A 50 7.27 12.91 0.99
CA GLY A 50 6.81 14.29 1.09
C GLY A 50 5.37 14.47 0.62
N ARG A 51 5.01 13.91 -0.55
CA ARG A 51 3.65 13.94 -1.09
C ARG A 51 2.65 13.21 -0.19
N MET A 52 3.04 12.07 0.39
CA MET A 52 2.20 11.35 1.35
C MET A 52 1.89 12.20 2.59
N ARG A 53 2.86 12.95 3.12
CA ARG A 53 2.63 13.88 4.24
C ARG A 53 1.70 15.04 3.84
N LEU A 54 1.90 15.59 2.63
CA LEU A 54 1.03 16.65 2.12
C LEU A 54 -0.40 16.18 1.92
N TYR A 55 -0.60 14.95 1.43
CA TYR A 55 -1.93 14.38 1.17
C TYR A 55 -2.86 14.50 2.39
N GLN A 56 -2.34 14.21 3.60
CA GLN A 56 -3.12 14.28 4.84
C GLN A 56 -3.56 15.72 5.19
N SER A 57 -2.83 16.72 4.70
CA SER A 57 -3.12 18.14 4.91
C SER A 57 -3.93 18.78 3.77
N LEU A 58 -4.18 18.05 2.67
CA LEU A 58 -4.91 18.60 1.53
C LEU A 58 -6.39 18.84 1.89
N PRO A 59 -7.01 19.91 1.37
CA PRO A 59 -8.46 20.06 1.45
C PRO A 59 -9.17 18.90 0.75
N GLN A 60 -10.35 18.51 1.24
CA GLN A 60 -11.10 17.36 0.72
C GLN A 60 -11.38 17.44 -0.79
N GLY A 61 -11.54 18.64 -1.36
CA GLY A 61 -11.72 18.81 -2.81
C GLY A 61 -10.55 18.27 -3.61
N TYR A 62 -9.32 18.58 -3.20
CA TYR A 62 -8.10 18.13 -3.88
C TYR A 62 -7.84 16.63 -3.67
N GLN A 63 -8.17 16.10 -2.49
CA GLN A 63 -7.99 14.66 -2.22
C GLN A 63 -8.84 13.78 -3.12
N LYS A 64 -10.00 14.27 -3.61
CA LYS A 64 -10.90 13.49 -4.48
C LYS A 64 -10.30 13.15 -5.84
N ASP A 65 -9.39 13.99 -6.33
CA ASP A 65 -8.76 13.83 -7.64
C ASP A 65 -7.47 13.00 -7.58
N ILE A 66 -7.02 12.64 -6.37
CA ILE A 66 -5.81 11.85 -6.12
C ILE A 66 -6.24 10.45 -5.65
N PRO A 67 -5.55 9.37 -6.06
CA PRO A 67 -5.83 8.04 -5.51
C PRO A 67 -5.81 8.05 -3.98
N LYS A 68 -6.84 7.42 -3.39
CA LYS A 68 -7.06 7.45 -1.96
C LYS A 68 -5.87 6.86 -1.21
N MET A 69 -5.37 7.57 -0.21
CA MET A 69 -4.41 7.05 0.77
C MET A 69 -5.05 7.01 2.16
N LEU A 70 -5.11 5.83 2.75
CA LEU A 70 -5.68 5.60 4.09
C LEU A 70 -4.64 5.60 5.22
N LEU A 71 -3.34 5.60 4.86
CA LEU A 71 -2.27 5.71 5.84
C LEU A 71 -2.30 7.08 6.52
N THR A 72 -2.18 7.10 7.84
CA THR A 72 -2.16 8.33 8.65
C THR A 72 -0.75 8.91 8.75
N ASP A 73 -0.63 10.16 9.22
CA ASP A 73 0.67 10.80 9.46
C ASP A 73 1.61 9.95 10.33
N THR A 74 1.08 9.29 11.37
CA THR A 74 1.84 8.38 12.22
C THR A 74 2.41 7.21 11.41
N GLN A 75 1.62 6.63 10.51
CA GLN A 75 2.05 5.50 9.70
C GLN A 75 3.05 5.92 8.62
N VAL A 76 2.83 7.06 7.97
CA VAL A 76 3.81 7.65 7.04
C VAL A 76 5.14 7.91 7.75
N ASN A 77 5.11 8.40 8.99
CA ASN A 77 6.31 8.57 9.79
C ASN A 77 6.99 7.23 10.16
N ASN A 78 6.21 6.18 10.40
CA ASN A 78 6.75 4.84 10.63
C ASN A 78 7.41 4.25 9.38
N VAL A 79 6.86 4.50 8.18
CA VAL A 79 7.52 4.16 6.91
C VAL A 79 8.89 4.83 6.80
N ALA A 80 8.97 6.13 7.11
CA ALA A 80 10.22 6.88 7.09
C ALA A 80 11.26 6.30 8.06
N LYS A 81 10.84 5.97 9.29
CA LYS A 81 11.72 5.33 10.28
C LYS A 81 12.20 3.96 9.83
N ALA A 82 11.32 3.14 9.27
CA ALA A 82 11.65 1.80 8.80
C ALA A 82 12.56 1.83 7.56
N TYR A 83 12.37 2.79 6.64
CA TYR A 83 13.29 2.98 5.51
C TYR A 83 14.76 3.15 5.95
N ILE A 84 14.97 3.82 7.09
CA ILE A 84 16.30 4.06 7.67
C ILE A 84 16.80 2.87 8.49
N ASN A 85 15.94 2.30 9.35
CA ASN A 85 16.38 1.42 10.45
C ASN A 85 16.01 -0.06 10.26
N ASP A 86 15.13 -0.42 9.32
CA ASP A 86 14.71 -1.80 9.14
C ASP A 86 15.81 -2.61 8.44
N GLU A 87 16.29 -3.67 9.08
CA GLU A 87 17.39 -4.51 8.59
C GLU A 87 17.05 -5.24 7.28
N ASN A 88 15.77 -5.54 7.05
CA ASN A 88 15.34 -6.36 5.90
C ASN A 88 14.82 -5.49 4.75
N PHE A 89 14.08 -4.44 5.09
CA PHE A 89 13.32 -3.63 4.13
C PHE A 89 13.81 -2.18 4.03
N GLY A 90 14.73 -1.76 4.89
CA GLY A 90 15.42 -0.49 4.75
C GLY A 90 16.25 -0.42 3.47
N SER A 91 16.50 0.81 3.01
CA SER A 91 17.30 1.06 1.80
C SER A 91 17.98 2.44 1.79
N LEU A 92 18.32 2.98 2.95
CA LEU A 92 19.04 4.27 3.04
C LEU A 92 20.30 4.26 2.16
N GLY A 93 20.45 5.29 1.32
CA GLY A 93 21.60 5.46 0.43
C GLY A 93 21.61 4.51 -0.78
N ASN A 94 20.53 3.78 -1.04
CA ASN A 94 20.38 2.89 -2.20
C ASN A 94 18.98 3.02 -2.80
N ASP A 95 18.81 2.49 -4.01
CA ASP A 95 17.48 2.35 -4.61
C ASP A 95 16.59 1.44 -3.74
N LEU A 96 15.31 1.79 -3.68
CA LEU A 96 14.30 1.06 -2.93
C LEU A 96 13.46 0.22 -3.91
N SER A 97 13.59 -1.12 -3.83
CA SER A 97 12.71 -1.98 -4.63
C SER A 97 11.25 -1.82 -4.21
N MET A 98 10.33 -1.94 -5.17
CA MET A 98 8.89 -1.82 -4.88
C MET A 98 8.40 -2.92 -3.94
N TRP A 99 9.07 -4.07 -3.91
CA TRP A 99 8.84 -5.11 -2.90
C TRP A 99 9.19 -4.63 -1.48
N LYS A 100 10.35 -4.00 -1.30
CA LYS A 100 10.71 -3.40 -0.01
C LYS A 100 9.72 -2.30 0.38
N PHE A 101 9.39 -1.40 -0.55
CA PHE A 101 8.40 -0.35 -0.32
C PHE A 101 7.04 -0.89 0.15
N TYR A 102 6.51 -1.92 -0.52
CA TYR A 102 5.28 -2.62 -0.10
C TYR A 102 5.36 -3.15 1.34
N ASN A 103 6.51 -3.73 1.72
CA ASN A 103 6.72 -4.23 3.09
C ASN A 103 6.84 -3.10 4.11
N LEU A 104 7.41 -1.95 3.75
CA LEU A 104 7.43 -0.76 4.63
C LEU A 104 6.00 -0.24 4.89
N LEU A 105 5.15 -0.15 3.85
CA LEU A 105 3.75 0.29 3.99
C LEU A 105 2.93 -0.66 4.87
N THR A 106 2.98 -1.96 4.56
CA THR A 106 2.24 -2.98 5.32
C THR A 106 2.79 -3.16 6.74
N GLY A 107 4.11 -3.00 6.92
CA GLY A 107 4.76 -2.96 8.22
C GLY A 107 4.26 -1.82 9.10
N ALA A 108 4.17 -0.60 8.56
CA ALA A 108 3.61 0.55 9.27
C ALA A 108 2.12 0.34 9.65
N ASN A 109 1.35 -0.34 8.79
CA ASN A 109 -0.06 -0.62 9.04
C ASN A 109 -0.31 -1.61 10.20
N LYS A 110 0.67 -2.39 10.65
CA LYS A 110 0.51 -3.32 11.79
C LYS A 110 0.09 -2.64 13.09
N SER A 111 0.36 -1.34 13.21
CA SER A 111 -0.05 -0.51 14.35
C SER A 111 -1.51 -0.01 14.28
N SER A 112 -2.25 -0.33 13.21
CA SER A 112 -3.67 0.02 13.06
C SER A 112 -4.56 -0.76 14.02
N TYR A 113 -5.65 -0.12 14.45
CA TYR A 113 -6.78 -0.80 15.05
C TYR A 113 -7.41 -1.82 14.07
N ILE A 114 -7.98 -2.90 14.61
CA ILE A 114 -8.48 -4.04 13.83
C ILE A 114 -9.59 -3.66 12.85
N ASP A 115 -10.41 -2.67 13.21
CA ASP A 115 -11.53 -2.14 12.41
C ASP A 115 -11.09 -1.47 11.09
N SER A 116 -9.85 -0.98 11.04
CA SER A 116 -9.28 -0.23 9.93
C SER A 116 -8.04 -0.92 9.34
N PHE A 117 -7.55 -1.98 9.99
CA PHE A 117 -6.37 -2.72 9.58
C PHE A 117 -6.50 -3.31 8.17
N LEU A 118 -7.61 -4.00 7.89
CA LEU A 118 -7.82 -4.68 6.60
C LEU A 118 -7.96 -3.67 5.45
N ASP A 119 -8.74 -2.61 5.64
CA ASP A 119 -8.93 -1.57 4.61
C ASP A 119 -7.61 -0.86 4.30
N ARG A 120 -6.83 -0.52 5.32
CA ARG A 120 -5.50 0.08 5.13
C ARG A 120 -4.50 -0.91 4.53
N ALA A 121 -4.56 -2.19 4.87
CA ALA A 121 -3.68 -3.21 4.27
C ALA A 121 -3.97 -3.35 2.78
N TYR A 122 -5.24 -3.40 2.41
CA TYR A 122 -5.65 -3.40 1.01
C TYR A 122 -5.20 -2.13 0.28
N ASN A 123 -5.44 -0.96 0.88
CA ASN A 123 -5.03 0.31 0.30
C ASN A 123 -3.50 0.45 0.20
N ALA A 124 -2.71 -0.12 1.12
CA ALA A 124 -1.26 -0.18 1.01
C ALA A 124 -0.80 -1.00 -0.22
N THR A 125 -1.50 -2.10 -0.52
CA THR A 125 -1.27 -2.86 -1.75
C THR A 125 -1.62 -2.04 -2.99
N GLU A 126 -2.74 -1.32 -2.98
CA GLU A 126 -3.14 -0.43 -4.09
C GLU A 126 -2.13 0.70 -4.31
N LEU A 127 -1.63 1.32 -3.24
CA LEU A 127 -0.60 2.35 -3.31
C LEU A 127 0.71 1.79 -3.86
N ALA A 128 1.19 0.65 -3.35
CA ALA A 128 2.44 0.05 -3.83
C ALA A 128 2.37 -0.30 -5.32
N THR A 129 1.26 -0.90 -5.75
CA THR A 129 1.03 -1.26 -7.15
C THR A 129 0.85 -0.03 -8.04
N GLY A 130 0.05 0.94 -7.59
CA GLY A 130 -0.17 2.19 -8.30
C GLY A 130 1.10 2.99 -8.53
N ILE A 131 1.92 3.15 -7.49
CA ILE A 131 3.23 3.81 -7.58
C ILE A 131 4.17 3.02 -8.48
N CYS A 132 4.18 1.68 -8.40
CA CYS A 132 4.97 0.84 -9.28
C CYS A 132 4.59 1.07 -10.75
N SER A 133 3.30 1.14 -11.07
CA SER A 133 2.82 1.48 -12.41
C SER A 133 3.21 2.90 -12.82
N ALA A 134 3.14 3.87 -11.91
CA ALA A 134 3.53 5.26 -12.19
C ALA A 134 5.02 5.42 -12.48
N LEU A 135 5.89 4.61 -11.86
CA LEU A 135 7.32 4.56 -12.22
C LEU A 135 7.54 4.08 -13.68
N HIS A 136 6.56 3.39 -14.27
CA HIS A 136 6.56 2.97 -15.67
C HIS A 136 5.72 3.86 -16.59
N GLY A 137 5.26 5.03 -16.11
CA GLY A 137 4.55 6.02 -16.91
C GLY A 137 3.03 5.97 -16.83
N ASP A 138 2.43 5.21 -15.91
CA ASP A 138 0.99 5.33 -15.62
C ASP A 138 0.70 6.67 -14.91
N ASP A 139 -0.35 7.38 -15.34
CA ASP A 139 -0.66 8.73 -14.84
C ASP A 139 -1.41 8.73 -13.49
N LYS A 140 -2.10 7.64 -13.14
CA LYS A 140 -3.08 7.62 -12.06
C LYS A 140 -2.47 8.00 -10.71
N TYR A 141 -1.25 7.55 -10.44
CA TYR A 141 -0.53 7.81 -9.18
C TYR A 141 0.61 8.82 -9.35
N GLN A 142 0.73 9.50 -10.49
CA GLN A 142 1.85 10.43 -10.76
C GLN A 142 1.94 11.58 -9.77
N TRP A 143 0.83 12.04 -9.20
CA TRP A 143 0.83 13.12 -8.22
C TRP A 143 1.78 12.83 -7.04
N PHE A 144 1.92 11.56 -6.66
CA PHE A 144 2.82 11.14 -5.60
C PHE A 144 4.30 11.16 -6.00
N LEU A 145 4.62 11.11 -7.29
CA LEU A 145 6.01 11.09 -7.81
C LEU A 145 6.45 12.42 -8.43
N SER A 146 5.49 13.30 -8.75
CA SER A 146 5.69 14.66 -9.26
C SER A 146 6.13 15.62 -8.16
#